data_AF-A0A529KYL9-F1
#
_entry.id   AF-A0A529KYL9-F1
#
_cell.length_a   1.000
_cell.length_b   1.000
_cell.length_c   1.000
_cell.angle_alpha   90.00
_cell.angle_beta   90.00
_cell.angle_gamma   90.00
#
_symmetry.space_group_name_H-M   'P 1'
#
loop_
_entity.id
_entity.type
_entity.pdbx_description
1 polymer ?
#
loop_
_entity_poly.entity_id
_entity_poly.type
_entity_poly.pdbx_seq_one_letter_code
_entity_poly.pdbx_strand_id
1 'polypeptide(L)'
;LPFYQAKNEQAMVHAAMGYAKAKNRRATLACSASIGPGSTNMLTGAATATVSRVPVLLLPSDIFAHRRPGTVLQLLEHPLEADLSVNDAFRPLSRFFDRISRPEQLLTALPEAMRILVDQAQTGAVTISLPQDVQGEAFS
;
A
#
# COMPACT_ATOMS: atom_id res chain seq x y z
N LEU A 1 17.80 -2.95 -2.97
CA LEU A 1 17.05 -1.90 -3.69
C LEU A 1 17.48 -0.54 -3.14
N PRO A 2 17.66 0.51 -3.97
CA PRO A 2 17.95 1.85 -3.48
C PRO A 2 16.75 2.42 -2.70
N PHE A 3 17.02 3.09 -1.58
CA PHE A 3 16.00 3.74 -0.76
C PHE A 3 15.99 5.25 -1.03
N TYR A 4 14.81 5.81 -1.32
CA TYR A 4 14.60 7.24 -1.54
C TYR A 4 13.74 7.80 -0.41
N GLN A 5 14.34 8.60 0.47
CA GLN A 5 13.61 9.20 1.59
C GLN A 5 12.76 10.38 1.12
N ALA A 6 11.45 10.21 1.06
CA ALA A 6 10.53 11.32 0.87
C ALA A 6 10.33 12.11 2.17
N LYS A 7 10.02 13.40 2.05
CA LYS A 7 9.67 14.26 3.19
C LYS A 7 8.16 14.32 3.45
N ASN A 8 7.37 13.74 2.55
CA ASN A 8 5.92 13.62 2.63
C ASN A 8 5.48 12.45 1.74
N GLU A 9 4.53 11.65 2.21
CA GLU A 9 4.10 10.42 1.54
C GLU A 9 3.26 10.69 0.29
N GLN A 10 2.51 11.79 0.22
CA GLN A 10 1.84 12.20 -1.02
C GLN A 10 2.88 12.52 -2.10
N ALA A 11 3.93 13.27 -1.73
CA ALA A 11 5.03 13.59 -2.65
C ALA A 11 5.78 12.33 -3.09
N MET A 12 5.94 11.34 -2.20
CA MET A 12 6.50 10.03 -2.53
C MET A 12 5.71 9.32 -3.63
N VAL A 13 4.39 9.27 -3.52
CA VAL A 13 3.52 8.64 -4.52
C VAL A 13 3.60 9.38 -5.85
N HIS A 14 3.59 10.72 -5.85
CA HIS A 14 3.76 11.50 -7.07
C HIS A 14 5.14 11.32 -7.71
N ALA A 15 6.20 11.19 -6.92
CA ALA A 15 7.54 10.87 -7.42
C ALA A 15 7.57 9.49 -8.08
N ALA A 16 6.92 8.48 -7.49
CA ALA A 16 6.78 7.16 -8.10
C ALA A 16 6.01 7.21 -9.43
N MET A 17 4.94 8.02 -9.51
CA MET A 17 4.24 8.28 -10.77
C MET A 17 5.16 8.92 -11.82
N GLY A 18 5.96 9.91 -11.42
CA GLY A 18 6.93 10.57 -12.29
C GLY A 18 7.97 9.59 -12.83
N TYR A 19 8.52 8.74 -11.95
CA TYR A 19 9.44 7.66 -12.33
C TYR A 19 8.79 6.71 -13.33
N ALA A 20 7.57 6.24 -13.04
CA ALA A 20 6.85 5.33 -13.92
C ALA A 20 6.62 5.93 -15.31
N LYS A 21 6.20 7.20 -15.38
CA LYS A 21 6.05 7.92 -16.65
C LYS A 21 7.38 8.03 -17.40
N ALA A 22 8.48 8.39 -16.72
CA ALA A 22 9.81 8.47 -17.31
C ALA A 22 10.33 7.12 -17.83
N LYS A 23 9.82 6.00 -17.28
CA LYS A 23 10.11 4.63 -17.72
C LYS A 23 9.06 4.08 -18.70
N ASN A 24 8.26 4.93 -19.34
CA ASN A 24 7.19 4.53 -20.26
C ASN A 24 6.21 3.51 -19.65
N ARG A 25 5.95 3.65 -18.34
CA ARG A 25 5.08 2.77 -17.53
C ARG A 25 5.55 1.31 -17.47
N ARG A 26 6.82 1.03 -17.79
CA ARG A 26 7.41 -0.33 -17.76
C ARG A 26 8.08 -0.67 -16.42
N ALA A 27 8.18 0.30 -15.52
CA ALA A 27 8.72 0.15 -14.18
C ALA A 27 8.01 1.13 -13.24
N THR A 28 8.01 0.83 -11.95
CA THR A 28 7.49 1.73 -10.91
C THR A 28 8.33 1.59 -9.64
N LEU A 29 8.07 2.46 -8.66
CA LEU A 29 8.66 2.38 -7.32
C LEU A 29 7.60 1.85 -6.34
N ALA A 30 8.08 1.20 -5.28
CA ALA A 30 7.26 0.86 -4.13
C ALA A 30 7.27 2.04 -3.14
N CYS A 31 6.09 2.46 -2.70
CA CYS A 31 5.90 3.51 -1.70
C CYS A 31 5.44 2.87 -0.39
N SER A 32 6.26 2.93 0.65
CA SER A 32 5.94 2.39 1.98
C SER A 32 5.69 3.51 2.98
N ALA A 33 4.69 3.36 3.85
CA ALA A 33 4.39 4.31 4.91
C ALA A 33 4.02 3.60 6.21
N SER A 34 4.13 4.34 7.34
CA SER A 34 3.61 3.87 8.62
C SER A 34 2.08 3.80 8.61
N ILE A 35 1.52 3.13 9.61
CA ILE A 35 0.07 3.09 9.84
C ILE A 35 -0.47 4.48 10.18
N GLY A 36 -1.76 4.72 9.91
CA GLY A 36 -2.41 5.97 10.29
C GLY A 36 -2.02 7.14 9.38
N PRO A 37 -1.53 8.29 9.90
CA PRO A 37 -1.30 9.50 9.11
C PRO A 37 -0.43 9.32 7.87
N GLY A 38 0.67 8.55 7.99
CA GLY A 38 1.57 8.28 6.86
C GLY A 38 0.86 7.54 5.72
N SER A 39 0.02 6.57 6.07
CA SER A 39 -0.83 5.88 5.10
C SER A 39 -1.91 6.79 4.52
N THR A 40 -2.59 7.59 5.33
CA THR A 40 -3.62 8.53 4.82
C THR A 40 -3.05 9.57 3.85
N ASN A 41 -1.80 10.01 4.04
CA ASN A 41 -1.13 10.96 3.15
C ASN A 41 -0.93 10.40 1.73
N MET A 42 -0.92 9.06 1.56
CA MET A 42 -0.82 8.46 0.23
C MET A 42 -2.14 8.42 -0.54
N LEU A 43 -3.30 8.63 0.10
CA LEU A 43 -4.63 8.46 -0.51
C LEU A 43 -4.82 9.34 -1.75
N THR A 44 -4.45 10.62 -1.67
CA THR A 44 -4.52 11.56 -2.81
C THR A 44 -3.64 11.09 -3.96
N GLY A 45 -2.44 10.61 -3.66
CA GLY A 45 -1.53 10.05 -4.65
C GLY A 45 -2.11 8.80 -5.32
N ALA A 46 -2.71 7.89 -4.53
CA ALA A 46 -3.35 6.66 -5.01
C ALA A 46 -4.49 6.97 -6.00
N ALA A 47 -5.39 7.88 -5.61
CA ALA A 47 -6.48 8.35 -6.46
C ALA A 47 -5.94 8.91 -7.79
N THR A 48 -4.91 9.75 -7.71
CA THR A 48 -4.30 10.38 -8.90
C THR A 48 -3.68 9.34 -9.84
N ALA A 49 -2.97 8.34 -9.29
CA ALA A 49 -2.36 7.25 -10.06
C ALA A 49 -3.41 6.40 -10.78
N THR A 50 -4.50 6.04 -10.08
CA THR A 50 -5.59 5.22 -10.62
C THR A 50 -6.38 5.94 -11.71
N VAL A 51 -6.71 7.21 -11.52
CA VAL A 51 -7.39 8.03 -12.55
C VAL A 51 -6.50 8.21 -13.77
N SER A 52 -5.20 8.42 -13.56
CA SER A 52 -4.24 8.67 -14.66
C SER A 52 -3.73 7.40 -15.34
N ARG A 53 -4.14 6.21 -14.88
CA ARG A 53 -3.60 4.91 -15.30
C ARG A 53 -2.07 4.87 -15.29
N VAL A 54 -1.50 5.21 -14.14
CA VAL A 54 -0.05 5.17 -13.91
C VAL A 54 0.24 4.12 -12.84
N PRO A 55 1.12 3.14 -13.09
CA PRO A 55 1.41 2.09 -12.12
C PRO A 55 2.13 2.66 -10.90
N VAL A 56 1.60 2.40 -9.71
CA VAL A 56 2.27 2.66 -8.43
C VAL A 56 1.96 1.54 -7.45
N LEU A 57 2.98 1.00 -6.79
CA LEU A 57 2.83 0.01 -5.72
C LEU A 57 2.86 0.70 -4.35
N LEU A 58 1.81 0.53 -3.55
CA LEU A 58 1.67 1.09 -2.21
C LEU A 58 1.75 -0.05 -1.18
N LEU A 59 2.60 0.13 -0.18
CA LEU A 59 2.84 -0.81 0.91
C LEU A 59 2.62 -0.11 2.26
N PRO A 60 1.37 0.30 2.58
CA PRO A 60 1.07 0.85 3.90
C PRO A 60 1.20 -0.22 4.97
N SER A 61 1.72 0.16 6.13
CA SER A 61 1.65 -0.70 7.32
C SER A 61 0.22 -0.74 7.84
N ASP A 62 -0.21 -1.87 8.39
CA ASP A 62 -1.57 -2.09 8.91
C ASP A 62 -1.58 -2.56 10.37
N ILE A 63 -2.78 -2.67 10.94
CA ILE A 63 -3.04 -3.23 12.28
C ILE A 63 -2.49 -4.66 12.41
N PHE A 64 -2.25 -5.12 13.65
CA PHE A 64 -1.88 -6.52 13.91
C PHE A 64 -2.97 -7.49 13.43
N ALA A 65 -2.57 -8.58 12.76
CA ALA A 65 -3.45 -9.66 12.34
C ALA A 65 -3.89 -10.55 13.52
N HIS A 66 -3.00 -10.75 14.50
CA HIS A 66 -3.19 -11.52 15.72
C HIS A 66 -3.49 -10.58 16.91
N ARG A 67 -4.64 -10.81 17.55
CA ARG A 67 -5.17 -10.00 18.67
C ARG A 67 -4.44 -10.22 20.02
N ARG A 68 -3.10 -10.28 20.05
CA ARG A 68 -2.32 -10.31 21.31
C ARG A 68 -1.75 -8.90 21.57
N PRO A 69 -2.02 -8.30 22.73
CA PRO A 69 -2.46 -6.90 22.78
C PRO A 69 -1.32 -5.89 22.71
N GLY A 70 -1.56 -4.86 21.90
CA GLY A 70 -0.91 -3.56 21.98
C GLY A 70 -1.60 -2.63 20.99
N THR A 71 -2.05 -1.47 21.46
CA THR A 71 -2.45 -0.40 20.56
C THR A 71 -1.24 -0.02 19.70
N VAL A 72 -1.40 -0.07 18.37
CA VAL A 72 -0.30 0.30 17.48
C VAL A 72 -0.10 1.80 17.57
N LEU A 73 1.15 2.25 17.76
CA LEU A 73 1.48 3.67 17.76
C LEU A 73 0.97 4.31 16.45
N GLN A 74 0.23 5.42 16.56
CA GLN A 74 -0.37 6.17 15.45
C GLN A 74 -1.59 5.52 14.76
N LEU A 75 -2.12 4.41 15.28
CA LEU A 75 -3.39 3.87 14.81
C LEU A 75 -4.55 4.82 15.15
N LEU A 76 -5.39 5.11 14.15
CA LEU A 76 -6.69 5.72 14.39
C LEU A 76 -7.68 4.61 14.74
N GLU A 77 -8.08 4.54 16.00
CA GLU A 77 -9.02 3.52 16.48
C GLU A 77 -10.47 3.89 16.15
N HIS A 78 -11.24 2.92 15.66
CA HIS A 78 -12.67 3.09 15.50
C HIS A 78 -13.41 2.60 16.76
N PRO A 79 -14.32 3.38 17.37
CA PRO A 79 -14.96 3.03 18.64
C PRO A 79 -15.79 1.74 18.62
N LEU A 80 -16.23 1.30 17.43
CA LEU A 80 -17.17 0.18 17.27
C LEU A 80 -16.59 -0.99 16.45
N GLU A 81 -15.58 -0.74 15.62
CA GLU A 81 -15.07 -1.73 14.66
C GLU A 81 -13.57 -1.90 14.86
N ALA A 82 -13.18 -2.99 15.53
CA ALA A 82 -11.79 -3.21 15.92
C ALA A 82 -10.87 -3.60 14.74
N ASP A 83 -11.43 -3.94 13.58
CA ASP A 83 -10.72 -4.35 12.36
C ASP A 83 -10.73 -3.29 11.26
N LEU A 84 -11.41 -2.16 11.50
CA LEU A 84 -11.40 -1.01 10.61
C LEU A 84 -10.07 -0.27 10.72
N SER A 85 -9.45 -0.03 9.57
CA SER A 85 -8.19 0.71 9.47
C SER A 85 -8.34 1.83 8.44
N VAL A 86 -7.54 2.89 8.58
CA VAL A 86 -7.45 3.94 7.54
C VAL A 86 -7.09 3.36 6.17
N ASN A 87 -6.46 2.19 6.14
CA ASN A 87 -6.09 1.53 4.89
C ASN A 87 -7.30 1.01 4.11
N ASP A 88 -8.47 0.83 4.74
CA ASP A 88 -9.70 0.49 4.01
C ASP A 88 -10.13 1.60 3.04
N ALA A 89 -9.69 2.84 3.27
CA ALA A 89 -9.88 3.95 2.33
C ALA A 89 -9.12 3.78 1.01
N PHE A 90 -8.14 2.86 0.91
CA PHE A 90 -7.48 2.55 -0.37
C PHE A 90 -8.33 1.67 -1.29
N ARG A 91 -9.32 0.94 -0.77
CA ARG A 91 -10.17 0.03 -1.57
C ARG A 91 -10.82 0.73 -2.78
N PRO A 92 -11.45 1.91 -2.65
CA PRO A 92 -12.01 2.62 -3.81
C PRO A 92 -10.96 3.34 -4.66
N LEU A 93 -9.74 3.52 -4.14
CA LEU A 93 -8.69 4.32 -4.80
C LEU A 93 -7.68 3.46 -5.57
N SER A 94 -7.70 2.15 -5.37
CA SER A 94 -6.72 1.21 -5.92
C SER A 94 -7.39 0.28 -6.93
N ARG A 95 -6.65 -0.09 -7.98
CA ARG A 95 -7.06 -1.13 -8.94
C ARG A 95 -7.00 -2.52 -8.33
N PHE A 96 -6.14 -2.68 -7.33
CA PHE A 96 -6.02 -3.87 -6.50
C PHE A 96 -5.77 -3.44 -5.07
N PHE A 97 -6.48 -4.07 -4.14
CA PHE A 97 -6.26 -3.93 -2.71
C PHE A 97 -6.28 -5.31 -2.08
N ASP A 98 -5.26 -5.63 -1.30
CA ASP A 98 -5.28 -6.80 -0.43
C ASP A 98 -4.64 -6.47 0.93
N ARG A 99 -5.09 -7.15 1.98
CA ARG A 99 -4.54 -7.05 3.34
C ARG A 99 -3.95 -8.40 3.70
N ILE A 100 -2.63 -8.43 3.88
CA ILE A 100 -1.87 -9.66 4.13
C ILE A 100 -1.96 -10.02 5.61
N SER A 101 -3.09 -10.58 6.03
CA SER A 101 -3.30 -11.09 7.39
C SER A 101 -2.55 -12.40 7.68
N ARG A 102 -2.04 -13.09 6.67
CA ARG A 102 -1.18 -14.27 6.82
C ARG A 102 -0.08 -14.30 5.76
N PRO A 103 1.15 -14.77 6.07
CA PRO A 103 2.27 -14.76 5.12
C PRO A 103 1.97 -15.47 3.79
N GLU A 104 1.24 -16.59 3.82
CA GLU A 104 0.92 -17.38 2.63
C GLU A 104 0.08 -16.63 1.59
N GLN A 105 -0.65 -15.57 1.98
CA GLN A 105 -1.41 -14.74 1.05
C GLN A 105 -0.52 -14.03 0.03
N LEU A 106 0.77 -13.81 0.35
CA LEU A 106 1.73 -13.21 -0.59
C LEU A 106 1.88 -14.04 -1.87
N LEU A 107 1.71 -15.36 -1.79
CA LEU A 107 1.81 -16.27 -2.95
C LEU A 107 0.74 -16.00 -4.00
N THR A 108 -0.40 -15.46 -3.60
CA THR A 108 -1.51 -15.09 -4.49
C THR A 108 -1.59 -13.60 -4.76
N ALA A 109 -1.33 -12.77 -3.73
CA ALA A 109 -1.46 -11.31 -3.82
C ALA A 109 -0.39 -10.68 -4.73
N LEU A 110 0.87 -11.12 -4.63
CA LEU A 110 1.97 -10.53 -5.41
C LEU A 110 1.82 -10.79 -6.92
N PRO A 111 1.52 -12.01 -7.40
CA PRO A 111 1.30 -12.22 -8.84
C PRO A 111 0.17 -11.37 -9.40
N GLU A 112 -0.95 -11.24 -8.67
CA GLU A 112 -2.11 -10.46 -9.11
C GLU A 112 -1.81 -8.96 -9.10
N ALA A 113 -1.16 -8.46 -8.05
CA ALA A 113 -0.67 -7.09 -7.97
C ALA A 113 0.24 -6.75 -9.17
N MET A 114 1.18 -7.64 -9.50
CA MET A 114 2.09 -7.45 -10.63
C MET A 114 1.35 -7.46 -11.97
N ARG A 115 0.38 -8.36 -12.15
CA ARG A 115 -0.46 -8.43 -13.36
C ARG A 115 -1.16 -7.10 -13.62
N ILE A 116 -1.72 -6.48 -12.58
CA ILE A 116 -2.43 -5.20 -12.69
C ILE A 116 -1.46 -4.03 -12.93
N LEU A 117 -0.29 -4.04 -12.29
CA LEU A 117 0.73 -3.00 -12.51
C LEU A 117 1.21 -2.95 -13.96
N VAL A 118 1.40 -4.12 -14.61
CA VAL A 118 1.93 -4.19 -15.98
C VAL A 118 0.87 -4.03 -17.09
N ASP A 119 -0.41 -4.17 -16.77
CA ASP A 119 -1.52 -3.98 -17.72
C ASP A 119 -1.79 -2.49 -17.96
N GLN A 120 -1.34 -1.94 -19.09
CA GLN A 120 -1.51 -0.52 -19.42
C GLN A 120 -2.98 -0.04 -19.45
N ALA A 121 -3.94 -0.93 -19.71
CA ALA A 121 -5.35 -0.57 -19.75
C ALA A 121 -5.97 -0.49 -18.35
N GLN A 122 -5.53 -1.38 -17.45
CA GLN A 122 -6.09 -1.53 -16.11
C GLN A 122 -5.22 -0.95 -14.99
N THR A 123 -4.00 -0.49 -15.30
CA THR A 123 -3.04 -0.04 -14.29
C THR A 123 -3.50 1.19 -13.51
N GLY A 124 -2.88 1.40 -12.35
CA GLY A 124 -3.20 2.43 -11.38
C GLY A 124 -2.44 2.20 -10.08
N ALA A 125 -2.98 2.69 -8.97
CA ALA A 125 -2.48 2.32 -7.66
C ALA A 125 -2.81 0.85 -7.36
N VAL A 126 -1.84 0.12 -6.86
CA VAL A 126 -1.96 -1.25 -6.35
C VAL A 126 -1.50 -1.22 -4.90
N THR A 127 -2.38 -1.59 -3.97
CA THR A 127 -2.13 -1.47 -2.54
C THR A 127 -2.08 -2.85 -1.89
N ILE A 128 -0.96 -3.16 -1.23
CA ILE A 128 -0.82 -4.36 -0.40
C ILE A 128 -0.56 -3.88 1.03
N SER A 129 -1.59 -4.00 1.86
CA SER A 129 -1.53 -3.60 3.26
C SER A 129 -0.86 -4.67 4.10
N LEU A 130 0.12 -4.28 4.92
CA LEU A 130 0.98 -5.21 5.66
C LEU A 130 0.80 -5.04 7.19
N PRO A 131 -0.01 -5.89 7.83
CA PRO A 131 -0.03 -6.09 9.28
C PRO A 131 1.37 -6.25 9.88
N GLN A 132 1.61 -5.60 11.02
CA GLN A 132 2.95 -5.53 11.64
C GLN A 132 3.50 -6.87 12.15
N ASP A 133 2.63 -7.76 12.63
CA ASP A 133 2.97 -9.09 13.14
C ASP A 133 3.20 -10.11 12.03
N VAL A 134 2.49 -9.99 10.92
CA VAL A 134 2.69 -10.86 9.75
C VAL A 134 4.08 -10.67 9.14
N GLN A 135 4.65 -9.46 9.25
CA GLN A 135 6.04 -9.21 8.89
C GLN A 135 7.04 -9.96 9.79
N GLY A 136 6.69 -10.24 11.05
CA GLY A 136 7.54 -10.97 11.99
C GLY A 136 7.48 -12.48 11.84
N GLU A 137 6.32 -13.04 11.52
CA GLU A 137 6.11 -14.50 11.35
C GLU A 137 6.83 -15.08 10.13
N ALA A 138 7.00 -14.29 9.07
CA ALA A 138 7.72 -14.73 7.87
C ALA A 138 9.22 -15.01 8.11
N PHE A 139 9.77 -14.60 9.27
CA PHE A 139 11.18 -14.76 9.64
C PHE A 139 11.39 -15.58 10.93
N SER A 140 10.34 -16.23 11.45
CA SER A 140 10.43 -17.11 12.65
C SER A 140 10.49 -18.58 12.32
#